data_AF-A0A5N9B0V2-F1
#
_entry.id   AF-A0A5N9B0V2-F1
#
_cell.length_a   1.000
_cell.length_b   1.000
_cell.length_c   1.000
_cell.angle_alpha   90.00
_cell.angle_beta   90.00
_cell.angle_gamma   90.00
#
_symmetry.space_group_name_H-M   'P 1'
#
loop_
_entity.id
_entity.type
_entity.pdbx_description
1 polymer ?
#
loop_
_entity_poly.entity_id
_entity_poly.type
_entity_poly.pdbx_seq_one_letter_code
_entity_poly.pdbx_strand_id
1 'polypeptide(L)'
;MDKLHLTFIGTEYSGKRTLGRRVSQWRGSKTGNDDLINLPPEACAFHDHFVLPWVVHELGHEYHRGLSEKKILDLNPDLLEHFQRYQFEYHMGPGFAGDDHFLIDWFYADAVYAPLYYGYGAPGSYAARWEYAEHAEERVLQDMPQMILVLIKSRPEVIRDRLSRGESEFPQRHAGSLFKEKDTEFVSDAFQKLFDQSKITRKFEIDTSDASVDESLDEFISKVEPLLS
;
A
#
# COMPACT_ATOMS: atom_id res chain seq x y z
N MET A 1 5.77 -23.98 3.93
CA MET A 1 6.21 -22.63 3.54
C MET A 1 5.50 -21.68 4.47
N ASP A 2 6.21 -20.75 5.11
CA ASP A 2 5.58 -19.82 6.04
C ASP A 2 4.68 -18.84 5.31
N LYS A 3 3.64 -18.37 6.02
CA LYS A 3 2.68 -17.40 5.50
C LYS A 3 3.38 -16.08 5.19
N LEU A 4 3.06 -15.49 4.05
CA LEU A 4 3.55 -14.18 3.65
C LEU A 4 2.58 -13.11 4.17
N HIS A 5 2.85 -12.57 5.35
CA HIS A 5 2.23 -11.31 5.79
C HIS A 5 3.14 -10.17 5.34
N LEU A 6 2.68 -9.34 4.41
CA LEU A 6 3.48 -8.35 3.72
C LEU A 6 2.71 -7.05 3.58
N THR A 7 3.37 -5.92 3.80
CA THR A 7 2.83 -4.61 3.42
C THR A 7 3.88 -3.76 2.71
N PHE A 8 3.49 -3.19 1.57
CA PHE A 8 4.30 -2.22 0.83
C PHE A 8 3.83 -0.81 1.15
N ILE A 9 4.76 0.09 1.48
CA ILE A 9 4.49 1.52 1.69
C ILE A 9 5.38 2.37 0.78
N GLY A 10 5.01 3.64 0.59
CA GLY A 10 5.79 4.60 -0.19
C GLY A 10 4.91 5.58 -0.93
N THR A 11 5.52 6.55 -1.61
CA THR A 11 4.80 7.56 -2.39
C THR A 11 4.02 6.92 -3.56
N GLU A 12 2.96 7.58 -4.04
CA GLU A 12 2.42 7.27 -5.36
C GLU A 12 3.53 7.36 -6.43
N TYR A 13 3.41 6.58 -7.51
CA TYR A 13 4.43 6.47 -8.57
C TYR A 13 5.81 5.91 -8.14
N SER A 14 5.98 5.39 -6.92
CA SER A 14 7.20 4.66 -6.55
C SER A 14 7.29 3.22 -7.11
N GLY A 15 6.27 2.75 -7.83
CA GLY A 15 6.27 1.42 -8.47
C GLY A 15 5.67 0.28 -7.63
N LYS A 16 5.03 0.59 -6.49
CA LYS A 16 4.45 -0.40 -5.56
C LYS A 16 3.55 -1.45 -6.21
N ARG A 17 2.59 -1.04 -7.05
CA ARG A 17 1.61 -1.96 -7.67
C ARG A 17 2.27 -2.85 -8.72
N THR A 18 3.11 -2.26 -9.56
CA THR A 18 3.90 -2.99 -10.58
C THR A 18 4.80 -4.04 -9.93
N LEU A 19 5.60 -3.67 -8.92
CA LEU A 19 6.40 -4.66 -8.19
C LEU A 19 5.52 -5.65 -7.41
N GLY A 20 4.47 -5.18 -6.74
CA GLY A 20 3.55 -6.03 -5.97
C GLY A 20 2.92 -7.13 -6.81
N ARG A 21 2.57 -6.85 -8.06
CA ARG A 21 2.06 -7.88 -8.99
C ARG A 21 3.10 -8.95 -9.27
N ARG A 22 4.35 -8.57 -9.49
CA ARG A 22 5.46 -9.51 -9.70
C ARG A 22 5.73 -10.37 -8.46
N VAL A 23 5.60 -9.78 -7.27
CA VAL A 23 5.66 -10.51 -6.00
C VAL A 23 4.52 -11.53 -5.86
N SER A 24 3.28 -11.17 -6.23
CA SER A 24 2.17 -12.13 -6.25
C SER A 24 2.44 -13.31 -7.19
N GLN A 25 2.96 -13.05 -8.39
CA GLN A 25 3.33 -14.09 -9.36
C GLN A 25 4.45 -15.00 -8.83
N TRP A 26 5.49 -14.41 -8.25
CA TRP A 26 6.58 -15.15 -7.59
C TRP A 26 6.04 -16.03 -6.46
N ARG A 27 5.20 -15.48 -5.57
CA ARG A 27 4.61 -16.25 -4.47
C ARG A 27 3.75 -17.41 -5.01
N GLY A 28 2.94 -17.15 -6.04
CA GLY A 28 2.17 -18.18 -6.75
C GLY A 28 3.02 -19.33 -7.26
N SER A 29 4.19 -19.03 -7.85
CA SER A 29 5.14 -20.06 -8.31
C SER A 29 5.70 -20.92 -7.18
N LYS A 30 5.86 -20.34 -5.97
CA LYS A 30 6.37 -21.06 -4.79
C LYS A 30 5.30 -21.90 -4.11
N THR A 31 4.03 -21.48 -4.16
CA THR A 31 2.91 -22.17 -3.52
C THR A 31 2.15 -23.10 -4.47
N GLY A 32 2.49 -23.11 -5.76
CA GLY A 32 1.77 -23.89 -6.78
C GLY A 32 0.37 -23.36 -7.07
N ASN A 33 0.16 -22.04 -6.88
CA ASN A 33 -1.12 -21.39 -7.14
C ASN A 33 -1.14 -20.83 -8.58
N ASP A 34 -1.70 -21.60 -9.50
CA ASP A 34 -1.79 -21.25 -10.92
C ASP A 34 -2.59 -19.96 -11.19
N ASP A 35 -3.56 -19.62 -10.32
CA ASP A 35 -4.33 -18.38 -10.47
C ASP A 35 -3.44 -17.14 -10.23
N LEU A 36 -2.51 -17.24 -9.27
CA LEU A 36 -1.53 -16.18 -8.99
C LEU A 36 -0.46 -16.07 -10.09
N ILE A 37 -0.05 -17.21 -10.66
CA ILE A 37 0.93 -17.27 -11.75
C ILE A 37 0.35 -16.60 -13.01
N ASN A 38 -0.93 -16.87 -13.30
CA ASN A 38 -1.59 -16.42 -14.52
C ASN A 38 -2.47 -15.18 -14.32
N LEU A 39 -2.17 -14.34 -13.32
CA LEU A 39 -2.91 -13.11 -13.04
C LEU A 39 -3.04 -12.23 -14.31
N PRO A 40 -4.28 -11.86 -14.71
CA PRO A 40 -4.49 -10.97 -15.85
C PRO A 40 -3.73 -9.64 -15.69
N PRO A 41 -3.43 -8.92 -16.80
CA PRO A 41 -2.74 -7.64 -16.80
C PRO A 41 -3.23 -6.63 -15.73
N GLU A 42 -4.54 -6.59 -15.54
CA GLU A 42 -5.25 -5.68 -14.66
C GLU A 42 -5.47 -6.22 -13.24
N ALA A 43 -5.17 -7.50 -12.99
CA ALA A 43 -5.47 -8.13 -11.71
C ALA A 43 -4.34 -7.97 -10.67
N CYS A 44 -4.75 -7.78 -9.42
CA CYS A 44 -3.88 -7.83 -8.26
C CYS A 44 -4.34 -8.92 -7.28
N ALA A 45 -3.37 -9.57 -6.63
CA ALA A 45 -3.62 -10.49 -5.52
C ALA A 45 -3.12 -9.90 -4.19
N PHE A 46 -3.33 -8.60 -4.04
CA PHE A 46 -3.04 -7.80 -2.86
C PHE A 46 -4.18 -6.81 -2.66
N HIS A 47 -4.32 -6.30 -1.44
CA HIS A 47 -5.30 -5.26 -1.13
C HIS A 47 -4.63 -3.88 -1.21
N ASP A 48 -5.15 -3.00 -2.07
CA ASP A 48 -4.60 -1.66 -2.35
C ASP A 48 -5.61 -0.52 -2.21
N HIS A 49 -6.80 -0.79 -1.67
CA HIS A 49 -7.96 0.09 -1.65
C HIS A 49 -8.01 0.98 -0.40
N PHE A 50 -6.88 1.62 -0.09
CA PHE A 50 -6.67 2.42 1.12
C PHE A 50 -6.32 3.90 0.85
N VAL A 51 -6.14 4.26 -0.42
CA VAL A 51 -5.82 5.64 -0.85
C VAL A 51 -7.02 6.16 -1.63
N LEU A 52 -7.52 7.34 -1.27
CA LEU A 52 -8.70 7.91 -1.90
C LEU A 52 -8.37 8.48 -3.29
N PRO A 53 -9.29 8.32 -4.26
CA PRO A 53 -10.65 7.80 -4.12
C PRO A 53 -10.80 6.27 -4.20
N TRP A 54 -9.70 5.52 -4.38
CA TRP A 54 -9.72 4.09 -4.68
C TRP A 54 -10.05 3.25 -3.44
N VAL A 55 -11.35 3.03 -3.23
CA VAL A 55 -11.91 2.29 -2.09
C VAL A 55 -12.52 0.95 -2.48
N VAL A 56 -12.38 0.55 -3.74
CA VAL A 56 -12.96 -0.67 -4.29
C VAL A 56 -11.85 -1.61 -4.73
N HIS A 57 -11.97 -2.86 -4.31
CA HIS A 57 -11.08 -3.94 -4.73
C HIS A 57 -11.10 -4.08 -6.26
N GLU A 58 -9.94 -4.31 -6.89
CA GLU A 58 -9.83 -4.29 -8.37
C GLU A 58 -10.68 -5.40 -9.02
N LEU A 59 -10.75 -6.58 -8.40
CA LEU A 59 -11.55 -7.71 -8.90
C LEU A 59 -12.88 -7.88 -8.14
N GLY A 60 -13.97 -8.13 -8.89
CA GLY A 60 -15.26 -8.60 -8.39
C GLY A 60 -16.27 -7.51 -8.02
N HIS A 61 -15.87 -6.24 -8.08
CA HIS A 61 -16.68 -5.08 -7.67
C HIS A 61 -16.70 -3.95 -8.71
N GLU A 62 -16.33 -4.25 -9.95
CA GLU A 62 -16.14 -3.29 -11.04
C GLU A 62 -17.42 -2.53 -11.38
N TYR A 63 -18.58 -3.17 -11.23
CA TYR A 63 -19.90 -2.64 -11.60
C TYR A 63 -20.34 -1.40 -10.82
N HIS A 64 -19.77 -1.16 -9.64
CA HIS A 64 -20.07 0.01 -8.80
C HIS A 64 -18.84 0.88 -8.49
N ARG A 65 -17.64 0.51 -8.97
CA ARG A 65 -16.38 1.24 -8.73
C ARG A 65 -16.52 2.74 -8.98
N GLY A 66 -16.90 3.14 -10.20
CA GLY A 66 -16.99 4.56 -10.56
C GLY A 66 -18.02 5.34 -9.72
N LEU A 67 -19.09 4.68 -9.25
CA LEU A 67 -20.04 5.31 -8.33
C LEU A 67 -19.45 5.46 -6.93
N SER A 68 -18.84 4.40 -6.40
CA SER A 68 -18.22 4.39 -5.07
C SER A 68 -17.09 5.42 -4.96
N GLU A 69 -16.14 5.42 -5.90
CA GLU A 69 -15.00 6.34 -5.92
C GLU A 69 -15.43 7.80 -6.10
N LYS A 70 -16.52 8.06 -6.84
CA LYS A 70 -17.11 9.40 -6.89
C LYS A 70 -17.77 9.79 -5.58
N LYS A 71 -18.54 8.87 -4.98
CA LYS A 71 -19.36 9.15 -3.79
C LYS A 71 -18.55 9.24 -2.50
N ILE A 72 -17.41 8.56 -2.41
CA ILE A 72 -16.56 8.62 -1.24
C ILE A 72 -16.00 10.04 -1.03
N LEU A 73 -15.72 10.75 -2.13
CA LEU A 73 -15.24 12.14 -2.09
C LEU A 73 -16.32 13.16 -1.73
N ASP A 74 -17.61 12.79 -1.79
CA ASP A 74 -18.73 13.64 -1.36
C ASP A 74 -18.93 13.60 0.19
N LEU A 75 -18.26 12.68 0.89
CA LEU A 75 -18.40 12.54 2.35
C LEU A 75 -17.73 13.70 3.08
N ASN A 76 -18.31 14.07 4.23
CA ASN A 76 -17.59 14.96 5.16
C ASN A 76 -16.39 14.22 5.77
N PRO A 77 -15.37 14.95 6.25
CA PRO A 77 -14.13 14.34 6.74
C PRO A 77 -14.31 13.30 7.85
N ASP A 78 -15.25 13.51 8.78
CA ASP A 78 -15.47 12.57 9.90
C ASP A 78 -16.10 11.25 9.42
N LEU A 79 -17.06 11.31 8.49
CA LEU A 79 -17.62 10.08 7.89
C LEU A 79 -16.60 9.36 7.01
N LEU A 80 -15.74 10.12 6.34
CA LEU A 80 -14.67 9.57 5.53
C LEU A 80 -13.62 8.86 6.38
N GLU A 81 -13.24 9.46 7.52
CA GLU A 81 -12.39 8.83 8.54
C GLU A 81 -12.98 7.51 9.03
N HIS A 82 -14.27 7.51 9.39
CA HIS A 82 -14.93 6.30 9.87
C HIS A 82 -14.88 5.17 8.85
N PHE A 83 -15.08 5.50 7.56
CA PHE A 83 -14.98 4.53 6.48
C PHE A 83 -13.56 3.99 6.32
N GLN A 84 -12.55 4.87 6.27
CA GLN A 84 -11.15 4.47 6.14
C GLN A 84 -10.70 3.60 7.32
N ARG A 85 -11.03 4.00 8.54
CA ARG A 85 -10.77 3.18 9.73
C ARG A 85 -11.44 1.81 9.65
N TYR A 86 -12.69 1.73 9.21
CA TYR A 86 -13.34 0.44 8.98
C TYR A 86 -12.58 -0.44 7.97
N GLN A 87 -12.11 0.14 6.85
CA GLN A 87 -11.30 -0.58 5.86
C GLN A 87 -10.03 -1.14 6.53
N PHE A 88 -9.33 -0.35 7.34
CA PHE A 88 -8.10 -0.82 7.98
C PHE A 88 -8.35 -1.96 8.96
N GLU A 89 -9.34 -1.80 9.85
CA GLU A 89 -9.72 -2.79 10.87
C GLU A 89 -10.23 -4.09 10.26
N TYR A 90 -10.93 -4.03 9.11
CA TYR A 90 -11.38 -5.21 8.40
C TYR A 90 -10.20 -6.12 8.01
N HIS A 91 -9.11 -5.53 7.50
CA HIS A 91 -7.87 -6.25 7.14
C HIS A 91 -7.01 -6.67 8.34
N MET A 92 -7.40 -6.32 9.57
CA MET A 92 -6.84 -6.89 10.80
C MET A 92 -7.60 -8.12 11.29
N GLY A 93 -8.69 -8.51 10.63
CA GLY A 93 -9.53 -9.63 11.03
C GLY A 93 -8.79 -10.98 11.03
N PRO A 94 -9.22 -11.96 11.85
CA PRO A 94 -8.54 -13.25 12.00
C PRO A 94 -8.49 -14.08 10.71
N GLY A 95 -9.38 -13.82 9.75
CA GLY A 95 -9.34 -14.45 8.43
C GLY A 95 -8.07 -14.09 7.65
N PHE A 96 -7.57 -12.86 7.81
CA PHE A 96 -6.38 -12.38 7.12
C PHE A 96 -5.09 -12.86 7.78
N ALA A 97 -5.03 -12.89 9.13
CA ALA A 97 -3.92 -13.50 9.86
C ALA A 97 -3.81 -15.03 9.64
N GLY A 98 -4.88 -15.64 9.13
CA GLY A 98 -5.00 -17.06 8.84
C GLY A 98 -4.26 -17.54 7.59
N ASP A 99 -3.89 -16.66 6.66
CA ASP A 99 -3.36 -17.02 5.34
C ASP A 99 -2.27 -16.04 4.86
N ASP A 100 -1.78 -16.19 3.63
CA ASP A 100 -1.01 -15.13 2.97
C ASP A 100 -1.83 -13.84 2.92
N HIS A 101 -1.22 -12.72 3.32
CA HIS A 101 -1.90 -11.44 3.39
C HIS A 101 -0.95 -10.33 2.91
N PHE A 102 -1.26 -9.78 1.74
CA PHE A 102 -0.45 -8.76 1.09
C PHE A 102 -1.25 -7.47 0.91
N LEU A 103 -0.73 -6.39 1.50
CA LEU A 103 -1.29 -5.05 1.52
C LEU A 103 -0.38 -4.06 0.78
N ILE A 104 -0.96 -3.04 0.16
CA ILE A 104 -0.26 -1.85 -0.32
C ILE A 104 -0.85 -0.64 0.39
N ASP A 105 -0.01 0.27 0.86
CA ASP A 105 -0.34 1.55 1.49
C ASP A 105 -0.97 1.43 2.90
N TRP A 106 -2.06 0.66 3.04
CA TRP A 106 -2.81 0.43 4.29
C TRP A 106 -2.97 1.69 5.18
N PHE A 107 -2.95 1.54 6.50
CA PHE A 107 -3.05 2.68 7.43
C PHE A 107 -1.85 3.64 7.37
N TYR A 108 -0.71 3.24 6.80
CA TYR A 108 0.45 4.13 6.65
C TYR A 108 0.16 5.25 5.67
N ALA A 109 -0.50 4.96 4.56
CA ALA A 109 -0.86 5.99 3.59
C ALA A 109 -1.92 6.95 4.14
N ASP A 110 -2.83 6.49 5.00
CA ASP A 110 -3.78 7.37 5.68
C ASP A 110 -3.06 8.32 6.66
N ALA A 111 -1.99 7.86 7.32
CA ALA A 111 -1.12 8.72 8.13
C ALA A 111 -0.45 9.85 7.34
N VAL A 112 -0.16 9.62 6.05
CA VAL A 112 0.44 10.64 5.19
C VAL A 112 -0.63 11.50 4.51
N TYR A 113 -1.59 10.88 3.83
CA TYR A 113 -2.49 11.56 2.89
C TYR A 113 -3.71 12.17 3.55
N ALA A 114 -4.27 11.59 4.60
CA ALA A 114 -5.45 12.16 5.24
C ALA A 114 -5.25 13.59 5.76
N PRO A 115 -4.19 13.89 6.53
CA PRO A 115 -3.96 15.25 7.01
C PRO A 115 -3.63 16.24 5.88
N LEU A 116 -3.14 15.76 4.73
CA LEU A 116 -2.82 16.59 3.56
C LEU A 116 -4.04 16.88 2.70
N TYR A 117 -4.88 15.87 2.45
CA TYR A 117 -5.84 15.88 1.35
C TYR A 117 -7.28 15.57 1.75
N TYR A 118 -7.52 14.82 2.83
CA TYR A 118 -8.86 14.28 3.15
C TYR A 118 -9.59 15.10 4.23
N GLY A 119 -8.90 16.04 4.87
CA GLY A 119 -9.50 16.98 5.81
C GLY A 119 -9.69 16.44 7.23
N TYR A 120 -9.06 15.32 7.58
CA TYR A 120 -9.04 14.77 8.94
C TYR A 120 -7.63 14.31 9.32
N GLY A 121 -7.42 13.99 10.60
CA GLY A 121 -6.23 13.25 11.00
C GLY A 121 -4.95 14.05 11.24
N ALA A 122 -5.05 15.39 11.27
CA ALA A 122 -3.92 16.28 11.55
C ALA A 122 -3.30 16.03 12.94
N PRO A 123 -2.01 16.33 13.14
CA PRO A 123 -1.36 16.24 14.44
C PRO A 123 -2.15 16.99 15.53
N GLY A 124 -2.36 16.35 16.68
CA GLY A 124 -3.10 16.92 17.82
C GLY A 124 -4.63 16.92 17.67
N SER A 125 -5.19 16.36 16.60
CA SER A 125 -6.63 16.09 16.49
C SER A 125 -7.03 14.81 17.24
N TYR A 126 -8.31 14.68 17.62
CA TYR A 126 -8.85 13.52 18.36
C TYR A 126 -8.51 12.16 17.74
N ALA A 127 -8.33 12.11 16.42
CA ALA A 127 -8.04 10.90 15.69
C ALA A 127 -6.84 11.11 14.75
N ALA A 128 -5.75 11.68 15.29
CA ALA A 128 -4.51 11.92 14.56
C ALA A 128 -3.97 10.62 13.94
N ARG A 129 -3.69 10.64 12.64
CA ARG A 129 -3.41 9.38 11.90
C ARG A 129 -2.02 8.82 12.16
N TRP A 130 -1.06 9.67 12.51
CA TRP A 130 0.27 9.22 12.93
C TRP A 130 0.20 8.41 14.23
N GLU A 131 -0.61 8.85 15.19
CA GLU A 131 -0.83 8.13 16.44
C GLU A 131 -1.63 6.84 16.21
N TYR A 132 -2.62 6.88 15.30
CA TYR A 132 -3.35 5.67 14.91
C TYR A 132 -2.43 4.62 14.26
N ALA A 133 -1.54 5.02 13.35
CA ALA A 133 -0.61 4.09 12.70
C ALA A 133 0.28 3.37 13.72
N GLU A 134 0.75 4.08 14.76
CA GLU A 134 1.51 3.46 15.85
C GLU A 134 0.69 2.41 16.61
N HIS A 135 -0.58 2.70 16.93
CA HIS A 135 -1.47 1.75 17.61
C HIS A 135 -1.83 0.56 16.71
N ALA A 136 -2.06 0.82 15.42
CA ALA A 136 -2.35 -0.20 14.42
C ALA A 136 -1.19 -1.20 14.30
N GLU A 137 0.06 -0.75 14.34
CA GLU A 137 1.23 -1.65 14.36
C GLU A 137 1.28 -2.55 15.59
N GLU A 138 0.89 -2.07 16.78
CA GLU A 138 0.82 -2.92 17.98
C GLU A 138 -0.16 -4.07 17.77
N ARG A 139 -1.31 -3.79 17.16
CA ARG A 139 -2.31 -4.80 16.81
C ARG A 139 -1.77 -5.78 15.76
N VAL A 140 -1.10 -5.27 14.73
CA VAL A 140 -0.45 -6.10 13.70
C VAL A 140 0.58 -7.04 14.33
N LEU A 141 1.42 -6.56 15.23
CA LEU A 141 2.43 -7.40 15.88
C LEU A 141 1.83 -8.43 16.84
N GLN A 142 0.64 -8.14 17.40
CA GLN A 142 -0.10 -9.10 18.21
C GLN A 142 -0.69 -10.24 17.36
N ASP A 143 -1.34 -9.91 16.25
CA ASP A 143 -2.12 -10.88 15.47
C ASP A 143 -1.34 -11.50 14.29
N MET A 144 -0.37 -10.75 13.76
CA MET A 144 0.47 -11.06 12.59
C MET A 144 1.96 -10.75 12.89
N PRO A 145 2.57 -11.37 13.92
CA PRO A 145 3.94 -11.04 14.38
C PRO A 145 5.04 -11.23 13.31
N GLN A 146 4.75 -11.99 12.25
CA GLN A 146 5.64 -12.20 11.11
C GLN A 146 5.51 -11.15 10.00
N MET A 147 4.67 -10.14 10.16
CA MET A 147 4.47 -9.07 9.17
C MET A 147 5.81 -8.49 8.70
N ILE A 148 5.96 -8.39 7.39
CA ILE A 148 7.11 -7.79 6.72
C ILE A 148 6.68 -6.42 6.19
N LEU A 149 7.42 -5.38 6.54
CA LEU A 149 7.21 -4.02 6.05
C LEU A 149 8.26 -3.68 4.98
N VAL A 150 7.82 -3.30 3.79
CA VAL A 150 8.74 -2.89 2.72
C VAL A 150 8.46 -1.46 2.28
N LEU A 151 9.47 -0.61 2.35
CA LEU A 151 9.41 0.73 1.75
C LEU A 151 9.85 0.65 0.30
N ILE A 152 8.93 0.94 -0.61
CA ILE A 152 9.22 1.11 -2.03
C ILE A 152 9.42 2.59 -2.29
N LYS A 153 10.67 2.97 -2.57
CA LYS A 153 11.07 4.37 -2.76
C LYS A 153 11.54 4.61 -4.19
N SER A 154 11.48 5.88 -4.58
CA SER A 154 12.17 6.40 -5.75
C SER A 154 12.60 7.83 -5.44
N ARG A 155 13.62 8.33 -6.12
CA ARG A 155 14.03 9.73 -5.99
C ARG A 155 12.88 10.67 -6.40
N PRO A 156 12.72 11.82 -5.73
CA PRO A 156 11.63 12.76 -6.03
C PRO A 156 11.54 13.15 -7.51
N GLU A 157 12.66 13.39 -8.19
CA GLU A 157 12.68 13.72 -9.61
C GLU A 157 12.14 12.59 -10.51
N VAL A 158 12.34 11.32 -10.12
CA VAL A 158 11.79 10.16 -10.85
C VAL A 158 10.28 10.06 -10.63
N ILE A 159 9.80 10.34 -9.41
CA ILE A 159 8.36 10.37 -9.11
C ILE A 159 7.66 11.45 -9.96
N ARG A 160 8.23 12.66 -10.03
CA ARG A 160 7.68 13.76 -10.84
C ARG A 160 7.64 13.41 -12.32
N ASP A 161 8.74 12.85 -12.85
CA ASP A 161 8.80 12.41 -14.24
C ASP A 161 7.71 11.37 -14.55
N ARG A 162 7.55 10.33 -13.71
CA ARG A 162 6.50 9.31 -13.85
C ARG A 162 5.09 9.91 -13.78
N LEU A 163 4.85 10.81 -12.83
CA LEU A 163 3.59 11.52 -12.71
C LEU A 163 3.28 12.33 -13.98
N SER A 164 4.29 13.01 -14.54
CA SER A 164 4.14 13.82 -15.77
C SER A 164 3.84 12.98 -17.01
N ARG A 165 4.47 11.79 -17.12
CA ARG A 165 4.22 10.86 -18.23
C ARG A 165 2.86 10.18 -18.12
N GLY A 166 2.37 9.99 -16.90
CA GLY A 166 1.10 9.31 -16.62
C GLY A 166 1.11 7.83 -17.04
N GLU A 167 2.28 7.28 -17.38
CA GLU A 167 2.45 5.89 -17.78
C GLU A 167 2.46 5.01 -16.53
N SER A 168 1.51 4.08 -16.46
CA SER A 168 1.40 3.11 -15.37
C SER A 168 0.72 1.86 -15.91
N GLU A 169 1.11 0.69 -15.40
CA GLU A 169 0.36 -0.55 -15.61
C GLU A 169 -1.02 -0.51 -14.95
N PHE A 170 -1.22 0.39 -13.99
CA PHE A 170 -2.45 0.57 -13.23
C PHE A 170 -2.98 2.02 -13.39
N PRO A 171 -3.33 2.47 -14.61
CA PRO A 171 -3.71 3.88 -14.84
C PRO A 171 -4.98 4.27 -14.06
N GLN A 172 -5.88 3.32 -13.80
CA GLN A 172 -7.08 3.56 -12.99
C GLN A 172 -6.76 3.85 -11.52
N ARG A 173 -5.62 3.35 -11.00
CA ARG A 173 -5.09 3.63 -9.66
C ARG A 173 -4.30 4.94 -9.58
N HIS A 174 -4.37 5.76 -10.62
CA HIS A 174 -3.89 7.15 -10.62
C HIS A 174 -5.01 8.12 -11.03
N ALA A 175 -6.08 7.62 -11.65
CA ALA A 175 -7.23 8.41 -12.03
C ALA A 175 -7.89 9.04 -10.80
N GLY A 176 -8.01 10.37 -10.82
CA GLY A 176 -8.62 11.12 -9.72
C GLY A 176 -7.76 11.20 -8.45
N SER A 177 -6.46 10.83 -8.52
CA SER A 177 -5.54 10.97 -7.39
C SER A 177 -5.55 12.40 -6.84
N LEU A 178 -5.49 12.51 -5.52
CA LEU A 178 -5.36 13.78 -4.81
C LEU A 178 -3.88 14.18 -4.60
N PHE A 179 -2.94 13.26 -4.86
CA PHE A 179 -1.51 13.53 -4.76
C PHE A 179 -1.05 14.56 -5.79
N LYS A 180 -0.28 15.54 -5.34
CA LYS A 180 0.22 16.63 -6.17
C LYS A 180 1.73 16.58 -6.28
N GLU A 181 2.23 16.83 -7.48
CA GLU A 181 3.67 16.86 -7.78
C GLU A 181 4.47 17.73 -6.81
N LYS A 182 3.93 18.88 -6.39
CA LYS A 182 4.59 19.81 -5.45
C LYS A 182 4.81 19.23 -4.05
N ASP A 183 4.06 18.19 -3.68
CA ASP A 183 4.07 17.58 -2.35
C ASP A 183 4.95 16.31 -2.33
N THR A 184 5.67 16.02 -3.43
CA THR A 184 6.48 14.79 -3.61
C THR A 184 7.48 14.58 -2.49
N GLU A 185 8.38 15.53 -2.22
CA GLU A 185 9.39 15.41 -1.18
C GLU A 185 8.75 15.18 0.19
N PHE A 186 7.73 15.98 0.53
CA PHE A 186 7.05 15.85 1.82
C PHE A 186 6.46 14.45 2.00
N VAL A 187 5.77 13.93 0.98
CA VAL A 187 5.16 12.60 1.04
C VAL A 187 6.23 11.50 1.10
N SER A 188 7.30 11.59 0.30
CA SER A 188 8.42 10.64 0.34
C SER A 188 9.10 10.62 1.71
N ASP A 189 9.38 11.79 2.28
CA ASP A 189 9.99 11.91 3.62
C ASP A 189 9.05 11.39 4.72
N ALA A 190 7.74 11.62 4.59
CA ALA A 190 6.75 11.11 5.53
C ALA A 190 6.71 9.57 5.55
N PHE A 191 6.74 8.92 4.39
CA PHE A 191 6.82 7.46 4.31
C PHE A 191 8.16 6.92 4.83
N GLN A 192 9.28 7.58 4.53
CA GLN A 192 10.58 7.20 5.09
C GLN A 192 10.55 7.30 6.62
N LYS A 193 9.98 8.36 7.18
CA LYS A 193 9.86 8.53 8.62
C LYS A 193 8.98 7.45 9.26
N LEU A 194 7.83 7.12 8.66
CA LEU A 194 6.99 6.02 9.13
C LEU A 194 7.74 4.68 9.08
N PHE A 195 8.47 4.42 8.00
CA PHE A 195 9.30 3.23 7.86
C PHE A 195 10.37 3.16 8.96
N ASP A 196 11.12 4.24 9.18
CA ASP A 196 12.20 4.31 10.17
C ASP A 196 11.67 4.08 11.59
N GLN A 197 10.53 4.70 11.92
CA GLN A 197 9.90 4.64 13.24
C GLN A 197 9.08 3.38 13.50
N SER A 198 8.78 2.59 12.46
CA SER A 198 7.94 1.38 12.59
C SER A 198 8.48 0.40 13.62
N LYS A 199 7.57 -0.12 14.47
CA LYS A 199 7.77 -1.21 15.43
C LYS A 199 7.98 -2.56 14.73
N ILE A 200 7.57 -2.69 13.46
CA ILE A 200 7.84 -3.89 12.65
C ILE A 200 9.34 -3.96 12.35
N THR A 201 10.01 -4.97 12.88
CA THR A 201 11.47 -5.14 12.74
C THR A 201 11.87 -5.90 11.48
N ARG A 202 10.97 -6.73 10.94
CA ARG A 202 11.13 -7.42 9.66
C ARG A 202 10.87 -6.42 8.53
N LYS A 203 11.82 -5.52 8.28
CA LYS A 203 11.65 -4.45 7.30
C LYS A 203 12.87 -4.19 6.43
N PHE A 204 12.63 -3.78 5.19
CA PHE A 204 13.68 -3.38 4.25
C PHE A 204 13.17 -2.41 3.19
N GLU A 205 14.09 -1.75 2.49
CA GLU A 205 13.79 -0.84 1.39
C GLU A 205 14.05 -1.49 0.03
N ILE A 206 13.32 -1.06 -1.00
CA ILE A 206 13.60 -1.30 -2.43
C ILE A 206 13.58 0.06 -3.13
N ASP A 207 14.67 0.42 -3.81
CA ASP A 207 14.75 1.66 -4.60
C ASP A 207 14.50 1.35 -6.08
N THR A 208 13.40 1.87 -6.62
CA THR A 208 12.99 1.64 -8.00
C THR A 208 13.38 2.77 -8.94
N SER A 209 14.25 3.69 -8.51
CA SER A 209 14.58 4.90 -9.30
C SER A 209 15.18 4.57 -10.66
N ASP A 210 16.15 3.66 -10.68
CA ASP A 210 16.88 3.26 -11.89
C ASP A 210 16.71 1.76 -12.21
N ALA A 211 16.26 0.97 -11.24
CA ALA A 211 16.07 -0.47 -11.39
C ALA A 211 14.85 -0.78 -12.27
N SER A 212 15.00 -1.76 -13.15
CA SER A 212 13.87 -2.42 -13.80
C SER A 212 13.00 -3.16 -12.79
N VAL A 213 11.79 -3.54 -13.21
CA VAL A 213 10.89 -4.31 -12.34
C VAL A 213 11.46 -5.69 -11.99
N ASP A 214 12.19 -6.33 -12.91
CA ASP A 214 12.79 -7.65 -12.68
C ASP A 214 13.99 -7.54 -11.71
N GLU A 215 14.84 -6.52 -11.85
CA GLU A 215 15.91 -6.26 -10.87
C GLU A 215 15.35 -5.96 -9.48
N SER A 216 14.26 -5.18 -9.41
CA SER A 216 13.56 -4.88 -8.15
C SER A 216 12.95 -6.14 -7.52
N LEU A 217 12.44 -7.07 -8.34
CA LEU A 217 11.91 -8.36 -7.89
C LEU A 217 13.03 -9.25 -7.35
N ASP A 218 14.15 -9.35 -8.05
CA ASP A 218 15.31 -10.14 -7.61
C ASP A 218 15.84 -9.63 -6.26
N GLU A 219 15.95 -8.31 -6.10
CA GLU A 219 16.32 -7.68 -4.83
C GLU A 219 15.31 -8.02 -3.73
N PHE A 220 14.01 -7.87 -4.00
CA PHE A 220 12.95 -8.24 -3.06
C PHE A 220 13.06 -9.71 -2.62
N ILE A 221 13.22 -10.64 -3.57
CA ILE A 221 13.35 -12.07 -3.28
C ILE A 221 14.55 -12.32 -2.36
N SER A 222 15.70 -11.73 -2.68
CA SER A 222 16.93 -11.89 -1.89
C SER A 222 16.78 -11.42 -0.44
N LYS A 223 15.93 -10.41 -0.19
CA LYS A 223 15.68 -9.81 1.13
C LYS A 223 14.53 -10.49 1.89
N VAL A 224 13.51 -10.96 1.18
CA VAL A 224 12.32 -11.56 1.81
C VAL A 224 12.53 -13.02 2.17
N GLU A 225 13.26 -13.80 1.37
CA GLU A 225 13.44 -15.24 1.62
C GLU A 225 14.06 -15.53 3.01
N PRO A 226 15.08 -14.78 3.50
CA PRO A 226 15.59 -14.93 4.86
C PRO A 226 14.60 -14.58 5.98
N LEU A 227 13.48 -13.93 5.66
CA LEU A 227 12.44 -13.53 6.63
C LEU A 227 11.24 -14.50 6.66
N LEU A 228 11.19 -15.43 5.69
CA LEU A 228 10.14 -16.45 5.54
C LEU A 228 10.54 -17.83 6.10
N SER A 229 11.63 -17.88 6.87
CA SER A 229 12.21 -19.07 7.49
C SER A 229 11.97 -19.13 8.99
#